data_AF-A0A9D8PLV5-F1
#
_entry.id   AF-A0A9D8PLV5-F1
#
_cell.length_a   1.000
_cell.length_b   1.000
_cell.length_c   1.000
_cell.angle_alpha   90.00
_cell.angle_beta   90.00
_cell.angle_gamma   90.00
#
_symmetry.space_group_name_H-M   'P 1'
#
loop_
_entity.id
_entity.type
_entity.pdbx_description
1 polymer ?
#
loop_
_entity_poly.entity_id
_entity_poly.type
_entity_poly.pdbx_seq_one_letter_code
_entity_poly.pdbx_strand_id
1 'polypeptide(L)'
;MTPSRDAILAASAGWVAVVLNVVPGLGAGYLYQRRWQAWWITSALATAWFAAGAWLAQNAAGSEEARNQLVGLIGLLVLAAVTATEAGLAVKRARQKA
;
A
#
# COMPACT_ATOMS: atom_id res chain seq x y z
N MET A 1 8.83 -28.87 7.99
CA MET A 1 8.17 -28.49 6.72
C MET A 1 7.91 -26.99 6.75
N THR A 2 8.34 -26.25 5.73
CA THR A 2 8.03 -24.81 5.64
C THR A 2 6.64 -24.64 5.03
N PRO A 3 5.73 -23.88 5.66
CA PRO A 3 4.40 -23.65 5.11
C PRO A 3 4.48 -22.91 3.76
N SER A 4 3.64 -23.31 2.80
CA SER A 4 3.57 -22.65 1.50
C SER A 4 3.05 -21.21 1.63
N ARG A 5 3.31 -20.37 0.63
CA ARG A 5 2.84 -18.98 0.62
C ARG A 5 1.32 -18.88 0.77
N ASP A 6 0.60 -19.76 0.10
CA ASP A 6 -0.87 -19.79 0.16
C ASP A 6 -1.37 -20.27 1.53
N ALA A 7 -0.67 -21.21 2.19
CA ALA A 7 -0.98 -21.61 3.56
C ALA A 7 -0.78 -20.46 4.56
N ILE A 8 0.30 -19.67 4.41
CA ILE A 8 0.55 -18.48 5.23
C ILE A 8 -0.56 -17.43 5.02
N LEU A 9 -0.94 -17.18 3.77
CA LEU A 9 -2.01 -16.22 3.44
C LEU A 9 -3.38 -16.68 3.95
N ALA A 10 -3.71 -17.96 3.81
CA ALA A 10 -4.98 -18.51 4.28
C ALA A 10 -5.12 -18.39 5.80
N ALA A 11 -4.02 -18.62 6.53
CA ALA A 11 -3.93 -18.48 7.98
C ALA A 11 -3.90 -17.03 8.48
N SER A 12 -3.58 -16.06 7.62
CA SER A 12 -3.53 -14.64 7.99
C SER A 12 -4.91 -14.06 8.28
N ALA A 13 -4.98 -13.05 9.15
CA ALA A 13 -6.18 -12.25 9.34
C ALA A 13 -6.31 -11.21 8.23
N GLY A 14 -7.25 -11.42 7.29
CA GLY A 14 -7.46 -10.52 6.15
C GLY A 14 -7.75 -9.07 6.55
N TRP A 15 -8.53 -8.85 7.61
CA TRP A 15 -8.82 -7.50 8.11
C TRP A 15 -7.57 -6.81 8.68
N VAL A 16 -6.64 -7.56 9.32
CA VAL A 16 -5.37 -7.00 9.81
C VAL A 16 -4.52 -6.54 8.63
N ALA A 17 -4.44 -7.34 7.56
CA ALA A 17 -3.71 -6.97 6.36
C ALA A 17 -4.30 -5.73 5.66
N VAL A 18 -5.63 -5.57 5.70
CA VAL A 18 -6.33 -4.37 5.21
C VAL A 18 -5.95 -3.16 6.06
N VAL A 19 -6.14 -3.23 7.39
CA VAL A 19 -5.86 -2.12 8.31
C VAL A 19 -4.40 -1.70 8.24
N LEU A 20 -3.46 -2.65 8.17
CA LEU A 20 -2.03 -2.33 8.12
C LEU A 20 -1.63 -1.55 6.85
N ASN A 21 -2.31 -1.74 5.72
CA ASN A 21 -2.06 -0.92 4.52
C ASN A 21 -2.62 0.52 4.65
N VAL A 22 -3.47 0.78 5.64
CA VAL A 22 -4.00 2.12 5.94
C VAL A 22 -3.21 2.77 7.09
N VAL A 23 -2.94 2.03 8.18
CA VAL A 23 -2.21 2.49 9.38
C VAL A 23 -1.36 1.33 9.93
N PRO A 24 -0.01 1.45 10.08
CA PRO A 24 0.80 2.67 10.03
C PRO A 24 1.12 3.18 8.62
N GLY A 25 0.79 2.44 7.56
CA GLY A 25 0.83 2.98 6.20
C GLY A 25 1.20 1.99 5.11
N LEU A 26 1.32 2.55 3.91
CA LEU A 26 1.45 1.91 2.61
C LEU A 26 2.34 0.65 2.59
N GLY A 27 1.74 -0.50 2.33
CA GLY A 27 2.45 -1.77 2.15
C GLY A 27 2.72 -2.56 3.44
N ALA A 28 2.42 -2.05 4.64
CA ALA A 28 2.70 -2.81 5.87
C ALA A 28 1.85 -4.10 5.97
N GLY A 29 0.66 -4.12 5.37
CA GLY A 29 -0.14 -5.35 5.27
C GLY A 29 0.53 -6.43 4.39
N TYR A 30 1.36 -6.05 3.42
CA TYR A 30 2.16 -6.99 2.65
C TYR A 30 3.28 -7.61 3.48
N LEU A 31 3.91 -6.86 4.38
CA LEU A 31 4.91 -7.40 5.30
C LEU A 31 4.30 -8.43 6.24
N TYR A 32 3.11 -8.13 6.80
CA TYR A 32 2.34 -9.08 7.59
C TYR A 32 2.05 -10.39 6.83
N GLN A 33 1.71 -10.26 5.54
CA GLN A 33 1.48 -11.39 4.63
C GLN A 33 2.76 -12.02 4.05
N ARG A 34 3.95 -11.53 4.43
CA ARG A 34 5.26 -11.96 3.91
C ARG A 34 5.43 -11.78 2.40
N ARG A 35 4.74 -10.80 1.81
CA ARG A 35 4.73 -10.45 0.38
C ARG A 35 5.71 -9.33 0.06
N TRP A 36 7.00 -9.58 0.26
CA TRP A 36 8.08 -8.61 0.10
C TRP A 36 8.12 -7.88 -1.25
N GLN A 37 7.87 -8.57 -2.36
CA GLN A 37 7.84 -7.94 -3.68
C GLN A 37 6.77 -6.84 -3.79
N ALA A 38 5.56 -7.11 -3.28
CA ALA A 38 4.47 -6.14 -3.31
C ALA A 38 4.81 -4.92 -2.43
N TRP A 39 5.43 -5.16 -1.27
CA TRP A 39 5.92 -4.08 -0.41
C TRP A 39 6.95 -3.20 -1.11
N TRP A 40 7.96 -3.77 -1.77
CA TRP A 40 8.95 -2.99 -2.52
C TRP A 40 8.34 -2.15 -3.65
N ILE A 41 7.39 -2.71 -4.39
CA ILE A 41 6.67 -1.97 -5.44
C ILE A 41 5.90 -0.79 -4.83
N THR A 42 5.16 -1.01 -3.74
CA THR A 42 4.42 0.05 -3.07
C THR A 42 5.34 1.16 -2.55
N SER A 43 6.48 0.80 -1.95
CA SER A 43 7.48 1.77 -1.49
C SER A 43 8.06 2.58 -2.65
N ALA A 44 8.37 1.94 -3.78
CA ALA A 44 8.86 2.63 -4.97
C ALA A 44 7.82 3.59 -5.57
N LEU A 45 6.55 3.17 -5.65
CA LEU A 45 5.46 4.01 -6.14
C LEU A 45 5.21 5.21 -5.22
N ALA A 46 5.17 5.00 -3.90
CA ALA A 46 5.01 6.08 -2.92
C ALA A 46 6.18 7.08 -3.01
N THR A 47 7.41 6.58 -3.12
CA THR A 47 8.61 7.41 -3.26
C THR A 47 8.58 8.21 -4.56
N ALA A 48 8.23 7.57 -5.68
CA ALA A 48 8.10 8.24 -6.97
C ALA A 48 7.01 9.32 -6.96
N TRP A 49 5.89 9.07 -6.27
CA TRP A 49 4.82 10.04 -6.11
C TRP A 49 5.29 11.31 -5.36
N PHE A 50 6.00 11.14 -4.25
CA PHE A 50 6.59 12.27 -3.52
C PHE A 50 7.68 12.98 -4.31
N ALA A 51 8.56 12.24 -4.99
CA ALA A 51 9.62 12.83 -5.82
C ALA A 51 9.04 13.65 -6.99
N ALA A 52 8.00 13.13 -7.65
CA ALA A 52 7.26 13.87 -8.67
C ALA A 52 6.59 15.11 -8.06
N GLY A 53 5.88 14.97 -6.94
CA GLY A 53 5.28 16.12 -6.25
C GLY A 53 6.28 17.21 -5.90
N ALA A 54 7.45 16.84 -5.36
CA ALA A 54 8.53 17.77 -5.05
C ALA A 54 9.11 18.45 -6.30
N TRP A 55 9.27 17.71 -7.40
CA TRP A 55 9.71 18.27 -8.68
C TRP A 55 8.72 19.29 -9.23
N LEU A 56 7.42 18.98 -9.22
CA LEU A 56 6.37 19.90 -9.67
C LEU A 56 6.23 21.14 -8.77
N ALA A 57 6.52 21.00 -7.47
CA ALA A 57 6.39 22.10 -6.51
C ALA A 57 7.50 23.17 -6.63
N GLN A 58 8.61 22.92 -7.32
CA GLN A 58 9.77 23.83 -7.38
C GLN A 58 9.44 25.25 -7.87
N ASN A 59 8.40 25.41 -8.69
CA ASN A 59 7.97 26.69 -9.24
C ASN A 59 6.55 27.09 -8.81
N ALA A 60 5.99 26.41 -7.81
CA ALA A 60 4.63 26.69 -7.35
C ALA A 60 4.60 28.03 -6.59
N ALA A 61 3.62 28.88 -6.91
CA ALA A 61 3.33 30.04 -6.08
C ALA A 61 2.77 29.57 -4.72
N GLY A 62 2.98 30.35 -3.65
CA GLY A 62 2.51 29.98 -2.31
C GLY A 62 0.99 29.75 -2.21
N SER A 63 0.20 30.34 -3.10
CA SER A 63 -1.25 30.08 -3.22
C SER A 63 -1.59 28.66 -3.69
N GLU A 64 -0.64 27.95 -4.30
CA GLU A 64 -0.80 26.60 -4.85
C GLU A 64 -0.36 25.49 -3.89
N GLU A 65 0.32 25.85 -2.81
CA GLU A 65 0.89 24.92 -1.83
C GLU A 65 -0.18 23.98 -1.23
N ALA A 66 -1.30 24.55 -0.76
CA ALA A 66 -2.39 23.77 -0.17
C ALA A 66 -3.00 22.78 -1.18
N ARG A 67 -3.16 23.20 -2.44
CA ARG A 67 -3.68 22.32 -3.51
C ARG A 67 -2.69 21.20 -3.81
N ASN A 68 -1.40 21.49 -3.89
CA ASN A 68 -0.37 20.49 -4.15
C ASN A 68 -0.28 19.46 -3.02
N GLN A 69 -0.40 19.88 -1.76
CA GLN A 69 -0.46 18.98 -0.61
C GLN A 69 -1.70 18.09 -0.64
N LEU A 70 -2.87 18.64 -1.00
CA LEU A 70 -4.11 17.85 -1.18
C LEU A 70 -3.95 16.80 -2.28
N VAL A 71 -3.37 17.15 -3.42
CA VAL A 71 -3.07 16.19 -4.50
C VAL A 71 -2.13 15.09 -3.98
N GLY A 72 -1.08 15.49 -3.25
CA GLY A 72 -0.16 14.56 -2.59
C GLY A 72 -0.90 13.56 -1.71
N LEU A 73 -1.74 14.05 -0.80
CA LEU A 73 -2.53 13.23 0.13
C LEU A 73 -3.50 12.29 -0.60
N ILE A 74 -4.23 12.79 -1.61
CA ILE A 74 -5.16 11.98 -2.40
C ILE A 74 -4.43 10.82 -3.07
N GLY A 75 -3.24 11.04 -3.63
CA GLY A 75 -2.43 9.97 -4.21
C GLY A 75 -2.07 8.88 -3.21
N LEU A 76 -1.70 9.25 -1.97
CA LEU A 76 -1.41 8.29 -0.91
C LEU A 76 -2.65 7.52 -0.47
N LEU A 77 -3.81 8.19 -0.36
CA LEU A 77 -5.08 7.54 -0.03
C LEU A 77 -5.51 6.53 -1.09
N VAL A 78 -5.35 6.88 -2.38
CA VAL A 78 -5.60 5.95 -3.49
C VAL A 78 -4.68 4.73 -3.39
N LEU A 79 -3.38 4.94 -3.17
CA LEU A 79 -2.42 3.85 -3.02
C LEU A 79 -2.74 2.96 -1.80
N ALA A 80 -3.16 3.56 -0.68
CA ALA A 80 -3.60 2.82 0.51
C ALA A 80 -4.85 1.98 0.24
N ALA A 81 -5.86 2.56 -0.43
CA ALA A 81 -7.09 1.85 -0.76
C ALA A 81 -6.84 0.64 -1.68
N VAL A 82 -6.00 0.82 -2.71
CA VAL A 82 -5.64 -0.27 -3.64
C VAL A 82 -4.89 -1.38 -2.90
N THR A 83 -3.87 -1.04 -2.13
CA THR A 83 -3.03 -2.03 -1.42
C THR A 83 -3.81 -2.76 -0.32
N ALA A 84 -4.68 -2.06 0.41
CA ALA A 84 -5.58 -2.66 1.39
C ALA A 84 -6.55 -3.66 0.74
N THR A 85 -7.17 -3.28 -0.38
CA THR A 85 -8.09 -4.14 -1.13
C THR A 85 -7.38 -5.38 -1.65
N GLU A 86 -6.21 -5.20 -2.25
CA GLU A 86 -5.42 -6.30 -2.82
C GLU A 86 -4.98 -7.29 -1.73
N ALA A 87 -4.51 -6.79 -0.58
CA ALA A 87 -4.14 -7.63 0.56
C ALA A 87 -5.34 -8.44 1.10
N GLY A 88 -6.52 -7.83 1.21
CA GLY A 88 -7.74 -8.53 1.62
C GLY A 88 -8.17 -9.63 0.63
N LEU A 89 -8.12 -9.31 -0.67
CA LEU A 89 -8.46 -10.26 -1.74
C LEU A 89 -7.48 -11.44 -1.81
N ALA A 90 -6.19 -11.21 -1.53
CA ALA A 90 -5.20 -12.28 -1.50
C ALA A 90 -5.52 -13.35 -0.46
N VAL A 91 -5.95 -12.94 0.75
CA VAL A 91 -6.40 -13.88 1.80
C VAL A 91 -7.64 -14.63 1.35
N LYS A 92 -8.65 -13.94 0.80
CA LYS A 92 -9.88 -14.57 0.31
C LYS A 92 -9.57 -15.64 -0.74
N ARG A 93 -8.72 -15.32 -1.72
CA ARG A 93 -8.31 -16.25 -2.79
C ARG A 93 -7.52 -17.44 -2.25
N ALA A 94 -6.62 -17.23 -1.29
CA ALA A 94 -5.85 -18.30 -0.68
C ALA A 94 -6.75 -19.31 0.05
N ARG A 95 -7.77 -18.83 0.78
CA ARG A 95 -8.75 -19.68 1.48
C ARG A 95 -9.67 -20.45 0.55
N GLN A 96 -9.93 -19.95 -0.65
CA GLN A 96 -10.73 -20.66 -1.65
C GLN A 96 -9.97 -21.80 -2.35
N LYS A 97 -8.64 -21.79 -2.26
CA LYS A 97 -7.75 -22.80 -2.86
C LYS A 97 -7.31 -23.88 -1.87
N ALA A 98 -7.46 -23.60 -0.57
CA ALA A 98 -7.15 -24.51 0.52
C ALA A 98 -8.33 -25.43 0.80
#